data_AF-A0A938N9W9-F1
#
_entry.id   AF-A0A938N9W9-F1
#
_cell.length_a   1.000
_cell.length_b   1.000
_cell.length_c   1.000
_cell.angle_alpha   90.00
_cell.angle_beta   90.00
_cell.angle_gamma   90.00
#
_symmetry.space_group_name_H-M   'P 1'
#
loop_
_entity.id
_entity.type
_entity.pdbx_description
1 polymer ?
#
loop_
_entity_poly.entity_id
_entity_poly.type
_entity_poly.pdbx_seq_one_letter_code
_entity_poly.pdbx_strand_id
1 'polypeptide(L)'
;MIRIVCVVLIAGTGLLVVYAEGLYWLAFWNLLPLVLAILAIVRSGDVRPSLSATTFAGITTLSVALTHAAWVFDWGGTQTGSSTSGLVFLFSPIYSILLATAAWAVTKGIERLGGRRNATQQGAPADAGKPRR
;
A
#
# COMPACT_ATOMS: atom_id res chain seq x y z
N MET A 1 -0.04 -16.33 -5.07
CA MET A 1 -1.44 -15.86 -4.94
C MET A 1 -1.52 -14.41 -4.46
N ILE A 2 -1.05 -14.07 -3.25
CA ILE A 2 -1.14 -12.69 -2.70
C ILE A 2 -0.55 -11.62 -3.63
N ARG A 3 0.66 -11.81 -4.17
CA ARG A 3 1.27 -10.86 -5.13
C ARG A 3 0.37 -10.59 -6.33
N ILE A 4 -0.21 -11.63 -6.91
CA ILE A 4 -1.10 -11.52 -8.07
C ILE A 4 -2.35 -10.73 -7.69
N VAL A 5 -2.95 -11.02 -6.54
CA VAL A 5 -4.12 -10.28 -6.03
C VAL A 5 -3.78 -8.79 -5.86
N CYS A 6 -2.65 -8.45 -5.23
CA CYS A 6 -2.23 -7.05 -5.08
C CYS A 6 -2.05 -6.37 -6.45
N VAL A 7 -1.38 -7.02 -7.40
CA VAL A 7 -1.17 -6.45 -8.74
C VAL A 7 -2.49 -6.25 -9.48
N VAL A 8 -3.41 -7.21 -9.40
CA VAL A 8 -4.75 -7.10 -10.02
C VAL A 8 -5.55 -5.95 -9.39
N LEU A 9 -5.54 -5.82 -8.06
CA LEU A 9 -6.20 -4.71 -7.38
C LEU A 9 -5.60 -3.36 -7.79
N ILE A 10 -4.26 -3.24 -7.81
CA ILE A 10 -3.60 -2.01 -8.24
C ILE A 10 -3.95 -1.67 -9.70
N ALA A 11 -3.93 -2.66 -10.59
CA ALA A 11 -4.28 -2.47 -12.00
C ALA A 11 -5.75 -2.02 -12.15
N GLY A 12 -6.68 -2.65 -11.42
CA GLY A 12 -8.08 -2.25 -11.38
C GLY A 12 -8.27 -0.81 -10.88
N THR A 13 -7.56 -0.41 -9.83
CA THR A 13 -7.56 0.98 -9.37
C THR A 13 -6.96 1.93 -10.39
N GLY A 14 -5.90 1.53 -11.12
CA GLY A 14 -5.34 2.33 -12.20
C GLY A 14 -6.34 2.57 -13.33
N LEU A 15 -7.13 1.55 -13.69
CA LEU A 15 -8.22 1.69 -14.66
C LEU A 15 -9.31 2.64 -14.14
N LEU A 16 -9.63 2.60 -12.84
CA LEU A 16 -10.57 3.54 -12.22
C LEU A 16 -10.08 4.99 -12.31
N VAL A 17 -8.78 5.24 -12.07
CA VAL A 17 -8.17 6.58 -12.21
C VAL A 17 -8.32 7.08 -13.65
N VAL A 18 -7.93 6.26 -14.63
CA VAL A 18 -8.03 6.61 -16.06
C VAL A 18 -9.48 6.83 -16.48
N TYR A 19 -10.43 6.05 -15.95
CA TYR A 19 -11.86 6.24 -16.18
C TYR A 19 -12.37 7.56 -15.58
N ALA A 20 -11.98 7.89 -14.36
CA ALA A 20 -12.46 9.06 -13.64
C ALA A 20 -11.91 10.38 -14.19
N GLU A 21 -10.64 10.41 -14.58
CA GLU A 21 -9.94 11.62 -15.02
C GLU A 21 -9.79 11.73 -16.54
N GLY A 22 -9.79 10.61 -17.26
CA GLY A 22 -9.38 10.56 -18.67
C GLY A 22 -7.86 10.52 -18.85
N LEU A 23 -7.38 10.66 -20.09
CA LEU A 23 -5.95 10.61 -20.45
C LEU A 23 -5.30 12.00 -20.46
N TYR A 24 -5.28 12.66 -19.31
CA TYR A 24 -4.61 13.96 -19.13
C TYR A 24 -3.39 13.85 -18.22
N TRP A 25 -2.57 14.90 -18.18
CA TRP A 25 -1.34 14.95 -17.38
C TRP A 25 -1.60 14.64 -15.89
N LEU A 26 -2.75 15.07 -15.36
CA LEU A 26 -3.13 14.88 -13.96
C LEU A 26 -3.41 13.41 -13.62
N ALA A 27 -3.94 12.62 -14.55
CA ALA A 27 -4.13 11.19 -14.35
C ALA A 27 -2.79 10.48 -14.14
N PHE A 28 -1.72 10.88 -14.85
CA PHE A 28 -0.38 10.34 -14.62
C PHE A 28 0.16 10.69 -13.23
N TRP A 29 -0.16 11.87 -12.72
CA TRP A 29 0.15 12.26 -11.34
C TRP A 29 -0.59 11.38 -10.32
N ASN A 30 -1.88 11.11 -10.55
CA ASN A 30 -2.68 10.24 -9.71
C ASN A 30 -2.34 8.74 -9.81
N LEU A 31 -1.69 8.32 -10.89
CA LEU A 31 -1.14 6.96 -11.05
C LEU A 31 0.20 6.76 -10.31
N LEU A 32 0.92 7.83 -9.97
CA LEU A 32 2.25 7.72 -9.35
C LEU A 32 2.27 6.86 -8.06
N PRO A 33 1.33 7.01 -7.11
CA PRO A 33 1.29 6.16 -5.92
C PRO A 33 1.11 4.67 -6.27
N LEU A 34 0.29 4.36 -7.28
CA LEU A 34 0.06 2.98 -7.73
C LEU A 34 1.32 2.37 -8.35
N VAL A 35 2.10 3.16 -9.09
CA VAL A 35 3.41 2.73 -9.60
C VAL A 35 4.35 2.40 -8.43
N LEU A 36 4.40 3.25 -7.39
CA LEU A 36 5.19 2.97 -6.20
C LEU A 36 4.72 1.71 -5.46
N ALA A 37 3.41 1.47 -5.39
CA ALA A 37 2.84 0.25 -4.82
C ALA A 37 3.29 -1.02 -5.58
N ILE A 38 3.26 -0.99 -6.91
CA ILE A 38 3.77 -2.10 -7.75
C ILE A 38 5.26 -2.31 -7.47
N LEU A 39 6.06 -1.25 -7.47
CA LEU A 39 7.49 -1.34 -7.22
C LEU A 39 7.79 -1.94 -5.84
N ALA A 40 7.03 -1.57 -4.80
CA ALA A 40 7.17 -2.15 -3.46
C ALA A 40 6.92 -3.66 -3.46
N ILE A 41 5.86 -4.12 -4.15
CA ILE A 41 5.51 -5.54 -4.24
C ILE A 41 6.52 -6.35 -5.07
N VAL A 42 7.00 -5.79 -6.18
CA VAL A 42 7.96 -6.45 -7.07
C VAL A 42 9.35 -6.53 -6.43
N ARG A 43 9.82 -5.43 -5.80
CA ARG A 43 11.14 -5.40 -5.14
C ARG A 43 11.21 -6.19 -3.84
N SER A 44 10.09 -6.66 -3.33
CA SER A 44 10.07 -7.52 -2.14
C SER A 44 10.82 -8.85 -2.34
N GLY A 45 11.20 -9.24 -3.56
CA GLY A 45 12.16 -10.32 -3.85
C GLY A 45 11.66 -11.75 -3.62
N ASP A 46 10.83 -11.98 -2.60
CA ASP A 46 10.38 -13.29 -2.17
C ASP A 46 9.14 -13.79 -2.94
N VAL A 47 8.85 -15.09 -2.86
CA VAL A 47 7.61 -15.71 -3.40
C VAL A 47 6.36 -15.09 -2.77
N ARG A 48 6.48 -14.62 -1.52
CA ARG A 48 5.45 -13.86 -0.81
C ARG A 48 5.99 -12.47 -0.48
N PRO A 49 5.30 -11.39 -0.86
CA PRO A 49 5.75 -10.05 -0.49
C PRO A 49 5.79 -9.90 1.03
N SER A 50 6.72 -9.06 1.52
CA SER A 50 6.79 -8.73 2.94
C SER A 50 5.47 -8.12 3.43
N LEU A 51 5.20 -8.21 4.73
CA LEU A 51 4.02 -7.59 5.33
C LEU A 51 4.08 -6.08 5.08
N SER A 52 5.25 -5.47 5.28
CA SER A 52 5.46 -4.04 5.05
C SER A 52 5.17 -3.62 3.60
N ALA A 53 5.66 -4.35 2.60
CA ALA A 53 5.37 -4.08 1.20
C ALA A 53 3.87 -4.25 0.87
N THR A 54 3.25 -5.29 1.42
CA THR A 54 1.81 -5.56 1.25
C THR A 54 0.96 -4.45 1.88
N THR A 55 1.33 -3.98 3.08
CA THR A 55 0.65 -2.88 3.76
C THR A 55 0.79 -1.57 2.99
N PHE A 56 2.00 -1.24 2.52
CA PHE A 56 2.20 -0.06 1.69
C PHE A 56 1.28 -0.09 0.47
N ALA A 57 1.36 -1.16 -0.31
CA ALA A 57 0.56 -1.32 -1.52
C ALA A 57 -0.95 -1.31 -1.23
N GLY A 58 -1.39 -1.97 -0.16
CA GLY A 58 -2.80 -2.03 0.24
C GLY A 58 -3.35 -0.65 0.62
N ILE A 59 -2.65 0.09 1.48
CA ILE A 59 -3.07 1.44 1.90
C ILE A 59 -3.08 2.39 0.71
N THR A 60 -2.02 2.40 -0.12
CA THR A 60 -1.99 3.25 -1.31
C THR A 60 -3.14 2.94 -2.27
N THR A 61 -3.36 1.66 -2.57
CA THR A 61 -4.44 1.23 -3.48
C THR A 61 -5.80 1.63 -2.94
N LEU A 62 -6.04 1.40 -1.65
CA LEU A 62 -7.30 1.75 -1.00
C LEU A 62 -7.55 3.25 -1.00
N SER A 63 -6.55 4.06 -0.61
CA SER A 63 -6.67 5.52 -0.60
C SER A 63 -7.00 6.08 -1.98
N VAL A 64 -6.24 5.66 -3.01
CA VAL A 64 -6.49 6.10 -4.39
C VAL A 64 -7.86 5.64 -4.87
N ALA A 65 -8.23 4.38 -4.63
CA ALA A 65 -9.52 3.85 -5.03
C ALA A 65 -10.69 4.60 -4.39
N LEU A 66 -10.61 4.90 -3.09
CA LEU A 66 -11.66 5.63 -2.38
C LEU A 66 -11.77 7.08 -2.85
N THR A 67 -10.66 7.77 -3.10
CA THR A 67 -10.72 9.14 -3.64
C THR A 67 -11.42 9.19 -5.00
N HIS A 68 -11.07 8.27 -5.91
CA HIS A 68 -11.65 8.25 -7.25
C HIS A 68 -13.08 7.72 -7.26
N ALA A 69 -13.40 6.73 -6.41
CA ALA A 69 -14.77 6.29 -6.21
C ALA A 69 -15.64 7.41 -5.64
N ALA A 70 -15.13 8.18 -4.66
CA ALA A 70 -15.83 9.33 -4.11
C ALA A 70 -16.19 10.34 -5.19
N TRP A 71 -15.26 10.61 -6.10
CA TRP A 71 -15.50 11.48 -7.24
C TRP A 71 -16.51 10.91 -8.23
N VAL A 72 -16.32 9.67 -8.68
CA VAL A 72 -17.16 9.02 -9.70
C VAL A 72 -18.61 8.87 -9.24
N PHE A 73 -18.82 8.60 -7.94
CA PHE A 73 -20.15 8.43 -7.35
C PHE A 73 -20.66 9.70 -6.64
N ASP A 74 -19.98 10.84 -6.82
CA ASP A 74 -20.33 12.14 -6.24
C ASP A 74 -20.62 12.10 -4.72
N TRP A 75 -19.78 11.38 -3.96
CA TRP A 75 -19.92 11.30 -2.51
C TRP A 75 -19.82 12.69 -1.89
N GLY A 76 -20.90 13.15 -1.29
CA GLY A 76 -20.95 14.46 -0.63
C GLY A 76 -20.84 15.66 -1.58
N GLY A 77 -21.20 15.51 -2.86
CA GLY A 77 -21.12 16.61 -3.83
C GLY A 77 -19.68 16.93 -4.26
N THR A 78 -18.78 15.94 -4.22
CA THR A 78 -17.37 16.13 -4.58
C THR A 78 -17.17 16.50 -6.05
N GLN A 79 -18.10 16.15 -6.94
CA GLN A 79 -18.06 16.51 -8.36
C GLN A 79 -18.49 17.96 -8.62
N THR A 80 -18.97 18.68 -7.60
CA THR A 80 -19.36 20.09 -7.75
C THR A 80 -18.16 20.90 -8.26
N GLY A 81 -18.35 21.63 -9.36
CA GLY A 81 -17.32 22.32 -10.16
C GLY A 81 -16.62 23.49 -9.48
N SER A 82 -16.51 23.46 -8.15
CA SER A 82 -15.67 24.35 -7.38
C SER A 82 -14.20 24.09 -7.70
N SER A 83 -13.40 25.14 -7.81
CA SER A 83 -11.95 25.07 -7.91
C SER A 83 -11.29 24.29 -6.74
N THR A 84 -12.00 24.12 -5.62
CA THR A 84 -11.57 23.28 -4.49
C THR A 84 -11.52 21.80 -4.82
N SER A 85 -12.37 21.31 -5.72
CA SER A 85 -12.48 19.87 -6.00
C SER A 85 -11.30 19.35 -6.84
N GLY A 86 -10.74 20.20 -7.70
CA GLY A 86 -9.47 19.92 -8.39
C GLY A 86 -8.25 19.82 -7.47
N LEU A 87 -8.26 20.51 -6.31
CA LEU A 87 -7.16 20.42 -5.34
C LEU A 87 -7.07 19.02 -4.71
N VAL A 88 -8.19 18.31 -4.58
CA VAL A 88 -8.19 16.93 -4.05
C VAL A 88 -7.32 16.03 -4.93
N PHE A 89 -7.41 16.14 -6.26
CA PHE A 89 -6.58 15.37 -7.18
C PHE A 89 -5.13 15.81 -7.21
N LEU A 90 -4.85 17.07 -6.90
CA LEU A 90 -3.47 17.54 -6.79
C LEU A 90 -2.78 16.96 -5.55
N PHE A 91 -3.48 16.92 -4.40
CA PHE A 91 -2.90 16.50 -3.12
C PHE A 91 -3.11 15.01 -2.78
N SER A 92 -4.10 14.33 -3.39
CA SER A 92 -4.41 12.92 -3.11
C SER A 92 -3.19 12.00 -3.27
N PRO A 93 -2.34 12.14 -4.30
CA PRO A 93 -1.15 11.30 -4.43
C PRO A 93 -0.18 11.47 -3.27
N ILE A 94 0.02 12.71 -2.83
CA ILE A 94 0.91 13.05 -1.72
C ILE A 94 0.38 12.43 -0.43
N TYR A 95 -0.89 12.62 -0.11
CA TYR A 95 -1.50 12.03 1.09
C TYR A 95 -1.48 10.50 1.07
N SER A 96 -1.77 9.89 -0.08
CA SER A 96 -1.74 8.43 -0.25
C SER A 96 -0.35 7.86 0.00
N ILE A 97 0.70 8.51 -0.51
CA ILE A 97 2.09 8.11 -0.30
C ILE A 97 2.50 8.31 1.17
N LEU A 98 2.17 9.45 1.77
CA LEU A 98 2.52 9.74 3.17
C LEU A 98 1.86 8.73 4.12
N LEU A 99 0.56 8.47 3.95
CA LEU A 99 -0.18 7.52 4.77
C LEU A 99 0.36 6.10 4.62
N ALA A 100 0.59 5.66 3.38
CA ALA A 100 1.16 4.34 3.11
C ALA A 100 2.59 4.19 3.66
N THR A 101 3.40 5.25 3.59
CA THR A 101 4.75 5.27 4.16
C THR A 101 4.73 5.17 5.68
N ALA A 102 3.81 5.88 6.34
CA ALA A 102 3.62 5.77 7.78
C ALA A 102 3.21 4.34 8.19
N ALA A 103 2.23 3.75 7.48
CA ALA A 103 1.79 2.38 7.73
C ALA A 103 2.91 1.34 7.46
N TRP A 104 3.69 1.55 6.40
CA TRP A 104 4.88 0.75 6.09
C TRP A 104 5.93 0.82 7.19
N ALA A 105 6.20 2.01 7.73
CA ALA A 105 7.19 2.18 8.79
C ALA A 105 6.80 1.42 10.06
N VAL A 106 5.51 1.48 10.43
CA VAL A 106 4.96 0.74 11.58
C VAL A 106 5.10 -0.77 11.36
N THR A 107 4.65 -1.27 10.21
CA THR A 107 4.69 -2.71 9.91
C THR A 107 6.11 -3.25 9.78
N LYS A 108 7.02 -2.46 9.20
CA LYS A 108 8.46 -2.80 9.17
C LYS A 108 9.08 -2.82 10.57
N GLY A 109 8.63 -1.95 11.47
CA GLY A 109 8.98 -2.00 12.89
C GLY A 109 8.56 -3.32 13.53
N ILE A 110 7.33 -3.76 13.27
CA ILE A 110 6.78 -5.04 13.76
C ILE A 110 7.59 -6.23 13.21
N GLU A 111 7.87 -6.25 11.90
CA GLU A 111 8.69 -7.30 11.27
C GLU A 111 10.08 -7.40 11.91
N ARG A 112 10.73 -6.26 12.17
CA ARG A 112 12.04 -6.21 12.84
C ARG A 112 11.99 -6.75 14.27
N LEU A 113 10.95 -6.43 15.03
CA LEU A 113 10.77 -6.92 16.39
C LEU A 113 10.49 -8.43 16.41
N GLY A 114 9.66 -8.93 15.49
CA GLY A 114 9.37 -10.36 15.35
C GLY A 114 10.61 -11.17 14.95
N GLY A 115 11.39 -10.68 13.98
CA GLY A 115 12.63 -11.34 13.55
C GLY A 115 13.66 -11.46 14.68
N ARG A 116 13.80 -10.43 15.52
CA ARG A 116 14.68 -10.45 16.70
C ARG A 116 14.27 -11.52 17.71
N ARG A 117 12.97 -11.66 17.99
CA ARG A 117 12.46 -12.69 18.92
C ARG A 117 12.77 -14.10 18.43
N ASN A 118 12.56 -14.36 17.15
CA ASN A 118 12.82 -15.68 16.56
C ASN A 118 14.32 -16.02 16.58
N ALA A 119 15.20 -15.04 16.34
CA ALA A 119 16.64 -15.23 16.45
C ALA A 119 17.09 -15.57 17.87
N THR A 120 16.52 -14.93 18.90
CA THR A 120 16.81 -15.26 20.30
C THR A 120 16.34 -16.67 20.67
N GLN A 121 15.18 -17.11 20.17
CA GLN A 121 14.68 -18.48 20.42
C GLN A 121 15.52 -19.56 19.72
N GLN A 122 16.03 -19.29 18.52
CA GLN A 122 16.91 -20.22 17.80
C GLN A 122 18.33 -20.29 18.38
N GLY A 123 18.77 -19.24 19.09
CA GLY A 123 20.04 -19.23 19.83
C GLY A 123 19.97 -19.81 21.25
N ALA A 124 18.79 -20.21 21.74
CA ALA A 124 18.66 -20.88 23.02
C ALA A 124 19.20 -22.31 22.90
N PRO A 125 20.20 -22.73 23.70
CA PRO A 125 20.76 -24.08 23.60
C PRO A 125 19.67 -25.12 23.89
N ALA A 126 19.53 -26.08 22.97
CA ALA A 126 18.53 -27.15 23.01
C ALA A 126 18.72 -28.17 24.17
N ASP A 127 19.63 -27.91 25.12
CA ASP A 127 20.16 -28.90 26.04
C ASP A 127 19.76 -28.75 27.52
N ALA A 128 18.82 -27.86 27.86
CA ALA A 128 18.44 -27.60 29.25
C ALA A 128 17.44 -28.62 29.86
N GLY A 129 17.30 -29.83 29.33
CA GLY A 129 16.15 -30.66 29.66
C GLY A 129 16.29 -32.18 29.51
N LYS A 130 17.44 -32.77 29.85
CA LYS A 130 17.45 -34.21 30.22
C LYS A 130 17.82 -34.34 31.70
N PRO A 131 16.87 -34.72 32.58
CA PRO A 131 17.22 -35.09 33.94
C PRO A 131 18.15 -36.30 33.86
N ARG A 132 19.38 -36.13 34.36
CA ARG A 132 20.28 -37.27 34.57
C ARG A 132 19.61 -38.17 35.59
N ARG A 133 19.14 -39.32 35.13
CA ARG A 133 18.80 -40.47 35.98
C ARG A 133 20.06 -41.22 36.33
#